data_AF-A0A9E5NPN2-F1
#
_entry.id   AF-A0A9E5NPN2-F1
#
_cell.length_a   1.000
_cell.length_b   1.000
_cell.length_c   1.000
_cell.angle_alpha   90.00
_cell.angle_beta   90.00
_cell.angle_gamma   90.00
#
_symmetry.space_group_name_H-M   'P 1'
#
loop_
_entity.id
_entity.type
_entity.pdbx_description
1 polymer ?
#
loop_
_entity_poly.entity_id
_entity_poly.type
_entity_poly.pdbx_seq_one_letter_code
_entity_poly.pdbx_strand_id
1 'polypeptide(L)'
;AATEAPALYLATDPDREGEAIAWHVLQVVRRSLPQSAPVQRVTFHEITRSAVSAAFGRAGSLNQALIEAQQTRRILDRLVGYSISPMLWRRVSGVGRQSTSLSAGRVQTVALRL
;
A
#
# COMPACT_ATOMS: atom_id res chain seq x y z
N ALA A 1 21.39 -6.27 10.06
CA ALA A 1 20.85 -6.91 8.85
C ALA A 1 20.86 -5.95 7.66
N ALA A 2 20.03 -4.88 7.62
CA ALA A 2 20.03 -3.96 6.48
C ALA A 2 21.32 -3.14 6.32
N THR A 3 22.03 -2.86 7.43
CA THR A 3 23.21 -1.96 7.46
C THR A 3 24.44 -2.48 6.71
N GLU A 4 24.52 -3.78 6.50
CA GLU A 4 25.66 -4.45 5.85
C GLU A 4 25.26 -5.06 4.49
N ALA A 5 24.01 -4.84 4.05
CA ALA A 5 23.51 -5.43 2.82
C ALA A 5 24.13 -4.71 1.61
N PRO A 6 24.78 -5.44 0.68
CA PRO A 6 25.39 -4.84 -0.50
C PRO A 6 24.37 -4.35 -1.54
N ALA A 7 23.12 -4.83 -1.48
CA ALA A 7 22.02 -4.43 -2.34
C ALA A 7 20.66 -4.68 -1.65
N LEU A 8 19.63 -3.93 -2.04
CA LEU A 8 18.25 -4.16 -1.62
C LEU A 8 17.39 -4.58 -2.82
N TYR A 9 16.81 -5.78 -2.75
CA TYR A 9 15.80 -6.24 -3.71
C TYR A 9 14.40 -6.15 -3.11
N LEU A 10 13.50 -5.44 -3.78
CA LEU A 10 12.10 -5.29 -3.42
C LEU A 10 11.26 -6.19 -4.33
N ALA A 11 10.76 -7.29 -3.78
CA ALA A 11 10.11 -8.37 -4.52
C ALA A 11 8.66 -8.61 -4.08
N THR A 12 7.92 -7.54 -3.81
CA THR A 12 6.47 -7.60 -3.52
C THR A 12 5.66 -7.94 -4.77
N ASP A 13 4.40 -8.28 -4.60
CA ASP A 13 3.50 -8.61 -5.70
C ASP A 13 3.47 -7.53 -6.80
N PRO A 14 3.26 -7.91 -8.07
CA PRO A 14 3.32 -7.01 -9.21
C PRO A 14 2.02 -6.19 -9.39
N ASP A 15 1.55 -5.55 -8.32
CA ASP A 15 0.37 -4.72 -8.34
C ASP A 15 0.60 -3.37 -7.63
N ARG A 16 -0.43 -2.52 -7.63
CA ARG A 16 -0.37 -1.19 -7.01
C ARG A 16 -0.16 -1.22 -5.49
N GLU A 17 -0.63 -2.25 -4.80
CA GLU A 17 -0.44 -2.38 -3.35
C GLU A 17 0.99 -2.83 -3.05
N GLY A 18 1.48 -3.83 -3.78
CA GLY A 18 2.85 -4.30 -3.73
C GLY A 18 3.86 -3.19 -4.01
N GLU A 19 3.58 -2.31 -4.97
CA GLU A 19 4.44 -1.17 -5.26
C GLU A 19 4.51 -0.17 -4.11
N ALA A 20 3.36 0.14 -3.51
CA ALA A 20 3.30 1.01 -2.35
C ALA A 20 3.98 0.39 -1.13
N ILE A 21 3.84 -0.92 -0.91
CA ILE A 21 4.52 -1.63 0.18
C ILE A 21 6.04 -1.58 -0.02
N ALA A 22 6.53 -1.91 -1.22
CA ALA A 22 7.94 -1.85 -1.54
C ALA A 22 8.52 -0.44 -1.30
N TRP A 23 7.80 0.60 -1.71
CA TRP A 23 8.19 1.98 -1.44
C TRP A 23 8.23 2.31 0.06
N HIS A 24 7.20 1.95 0.84
CA HIS A 24 7.21 2.22 2.28
C HIS A 24 8.35 1.48 2.98
N VAL A 25 8.61 0.22 2.63
CA VAL A 25 9.74 -0.55 3.15
C VAL A 25 11.04 0.19 2.87
N LEU A 26 11.25 0.62 1.62
CA LEU A 26 12.41 1.42 1.25
C LEU A 26 12.53 2.67 2.12
N GLN A 27 11.46 3.45 2.32
CA GLN A 27 11.52 4.65 3.17
C GLN A 27 11.95 4.34 4.62
N VAL A 28 11.49 3.21 5.18
CA VAL A 28 11.84 2.78 6.53
C VAL A 28 13.31 2.37 6.62
N VAL A 29 13.81 1.60 5.65
CA VAL A 29 15.18 1.04 5.70
C VAL A 29 16.24 1.97 5.10
N ARG A 30 15.86 3.03 4.39
CA ARG A 30 16.78 3.91 3.64
C ARG A 30 17.85 4.56 4.50
N ARG A 31 17.55 4.88 5.76
CA ARG A 31 18.54 5.46 6.69
C ARG A 31 19.56 4.44 7.18
N SER A 32 19.20 3.17 7.15
CA SER A 32 20.09 2.08 7.55
C SER A 32 20.86 1.50 6.38
N LEU A 33 20.43 1.72 5.14
CA LEU A 33 21.14 1.24 3.96
C LEU A 33 22.38 2.10 3.66
N PRO A 34 23.50 1.49 3.25
CA PRO A 34 24.61 2.23 2.67
C PRO A 34 24.12 3.08 1.48
N GLN A 35 24.56 4.33 1.36
CA GLN A 35 24.14 5.23 0.26
C GLN A 35 24.47 4.66 -1.13
N SER A 36 25.52 3.85 -1.22
CA SER A 36 25.97 3.19 -2.44
C SER A 36 25.21 1.91 -2.76
N ALA A 37 24.40 1.38 -1.84
CA ALA A 37 23.70 0.11 -2.04
C ALA A 37 22.61 0.29 -3.12
N PRO A 38 22.68 -0.42 -4.25
CA PRO A 38 21.63 -0.36 -5.26
C PRO A 38 20.32 -0.89 -4.71
N VAL A 39 19.24 -0.19 -5.05
CA VAL A 39 17.86 -0.60 -4.77
C VAL A 39 17.24 -1.06 -6.08
N GLN A 40 16.67 -2.26 -6.08
CA GLN A 40 16.15 -2.93 -7.27
C GLN A 40 14.75 -3.47 -7.01
N ARG A 41 13.82 -3.18 -7.91
CA ARG A 41 12.45 -3.70 -7.92
C ARG A 41 12.40 -4.94 -8.81
N VAL A 42 11.95 -6.06 -8.25
CA VAL A 42 11.84 -7.35 -8.95
C VAL A 42 10.38 -7.78 -8.98
N THR A 43 9.82 -7.97 -10.16
CA THR A 43 8.42 -8.40 -10.34
C THR A 43 8.33 -9.75 -11.04
N PHE A 44 7.48 -10.63 -10.53
CA PHE A 44 7.13 -11.91 -11.13
C PHE A 44 5.63 -12.17 -10.90
N HIS A 45 5.01 -12.89 -11.83
CA HIS A 45 3.56 -13.18 -11.80
C HIS A 45 3.27 -14.61 -11.33
N GLU A 46 4.30 -15.39 -11.06
CA GLU A 46 4.22 -16.77 -10.61
C GLU A 46 5.45 -17.10 -9.75
N ILE A 47 5.26 -18.01 -8.78
CA ILE A 47 6.31 -18.41 -7.83
C ILE A 47 6.96 -19.71 -8.33
N THR A 48 7.50 -19.66 -9.55
CA THR A 48 8.25 -20.77 -10.14
C THR A 48 9.73 -20.42 -10.22
N ARG A 49 10.60 -21.43 -10.14
CA ARG A 49 12.07 -21.22 -10.19
C ARG A 49 12.47 -20.43 -11.43
N SER A 50 11.94 -20.81 -12.59
CA SER A 50 12.22 -20.15 -13.87
C SER A 50 11.78 -18.69 -13.88
N ALA A 51 10.56 -18.39 -13.41
CA ALA A 51 10.03 -17.03 -13.40
C ALA A 51 10.78 -16.12 -12.43
N VAL A 52 11.12 -16.63 -11.24
CA VAL A 52 11.90 -15.87 -10.25
C VAL A 52 13.29 -15.59 -10.80
N SER A 53 14.00 -16.59 -11.32
CA SER A 53 15.33 -16.39 -11.91
C SER A 53 15.30 -15.39 -13.08
N ALA A 54 14.30 -15.47 -13.96
CA ALA A 54 14.12 -14.51 -15.05
C ALA A 54 13.82 -13.09 -14.54
N ALA A 55 13.07 -12.96 -13.43
CA ALA A 55 12.71 -11.68 -12.85
C ALA A 55 13.92 -10.88 -12.34
N PHE A 56 14.92 -11.55 -11.77
CA PHE A 56 16.16 -10.89 -11.34
C PHE A 56 16.97 -10.33 -12.53
N GLY A 57 16.88 -10.94 -13.72
CA GLY A 57 17.51 -10.42 -14.94
C GLY A 57 16.86 -9.16 -15.53
N ARG A 58 15.63 -8.84 -15.10
CA ARG A 58 14.86 -7.66 -15.52
C ARG A 58 14.56 -6.70 -14.37
N ALA A 59 15.38 -6.73 -13.32
CA ALA A 59 15.21 -5.87 -12.17
C ALA A 59 15.24 -4.39 -12.59
N GLY A 60 14.37 -3.58 -11.99
CA GLY A 60 14.16 -2.18 -12.38
C GLY A 60 14.02 -1.24 -11.20
N SER A 61 13.49 -0.06 -11.44
CA SER A 61 13.14 0.91 -10.40
C SER A 61 11.68 0.73 -9.94
N LEU A 62 11.36 1.34 -8.80
CA LEU A 62 9.98 1.46 -8.36
C LEU A 62 9.16 2.32 -9.35
N ASN A 63 7.93 1.92 -9.60
CA ASN A 63 6.98 2.65 -10.41
C ASN A 63 6.25 3.72 -9.58
N GLN A 64 6.69 4.96 -9.73
CA GLN A 64 6.16 6.10 -8.99
C GLN A 64 4.65 6.33 -9.22
N ALA A 65 4.15 6.11 -10.43
CA ALA A 65 2.74 6.30 -10.75
C ALA A 65 1.83 5.30 -10.00
N LEU A 66 2.27 4.04 -9.85
CA LEU A 66 1.52 3.04 -9.07
C LEU A 66 1.51 3.36 -7.57
N ILE A 67 2.63 3.88 -7.04
CA ILE A 67 2.73 4.33 -5.65
C ILE A 67 1.75 5.47 -5.40
N GLU A 68 1.78 6.50 -6.25
CA GLU A 68 0.91 7.67 -6.13
C GLU A 68 -0.57 7.31 -6.28
N ALA A 69 -0.91 6.39 -7.20
CA ALA A 69 -2.26 5.90 -7.36
C ALA A 69 -2.77 5.23 -6.06
N GLN A 70 -1.93 4.41 -5.42
CA GLN A 70 -2.30 3.74 -4.17
C GLN A 70 -2.40 4.71 -2.99
N GLN A 71 -1.46 5.66 -2.88
CA GLN A 71 -1.49 6.70 -1.85
C GLN A 71 -2.73 7.57 -1.99
N THR A 72 -3.05 8.02 -3.21
CA THR A 72 -4.25 8.80 -3.51
C THR A 72 -5.50 8.05 -3.11
N ARG A 73 -5.62 6.77 -3.49
CA ARG A 73 -6.74 5.92 -3.09
C ARG A 73 -6.88 5.86 -1.56
N ARG A 74 -5.78 5.63 -0.83
CA ARG A 74 -5.79 5.58 0.64
C ARG A 74 -6.20 6.90 1.27
N ILE A 75 -5.75 8.03 0.72
CA ILE A 75 -6.15 9.36 1.18
C ILE A 75 -7.66 9.53 0.98
N LEU A 76 -8.17 9.26 -0.22
CA LEU A 76 -9.60 9.37 -0.53
C LEU A 76 -10.47 8.48 0.37
N ASP A 77 -10.06 7.22 0.56
CA ASP A 77 -10.80 6.28 1.40
C ASP A 77 -10.84 6.75 2.87
N ARG A 78 -9.76 7.35 3.39
CA ARG A 78 -9.73 7.94 4.74
C ARG A 78 -10.56 9.21 4.85
N LEU A 79 -10.50 10.10 3.86
CA LEU A 79 -11.29 11.33 3.85
C LEU A 79 -12.78 10.99 3.90
N VAL A 80 -13.24 10.10 3.02
CA VAL A 80 -14.66 9.68 3.02
C VAL A 80 -14.99 8.95 4.32
N GLY A 81 -14.17 8.00 4.75
CA GLY A 81 -14.43 7.21 5.96
C GLY A 81 -14.52 8.06 7.22
N TYR A 82 -13.55 8.95 7.45
CA TYR A 82 -13.49 9.78 8.66
C TYR A 82 -14.44 10.97 8.63
N SER A 83 -14.78 11.52 7.47
CA SER A 83 -15.75 12.63 7.39
C SER A 83 -17.19 12.14 7.49
N ILE A 84 -17.54 11.00 6.89
CA ILE A 84 -18.93 10.55 6.79
C ILE A 84 -19.35 9.69 7.99
N SER A 85 -18.47 8.87 8.56
CA SER A 85 -18.83 8.02 9.71
C SER A 85 -19.37 8.82 10.92
N PRO A 86 -18.80 9.97 11.31
CA PRO A 86 -19.36 10.79 12.38
C PRO A 86 -20.74 11.39 12.06
N MET A 87 -21.01 11.67 10.77
CA MET A 87 -22.34 12.14 10.35
C MET A 87 -23.39 11.05 10.49
N LEU A 88 -23.04 9.80 10.15
CA LEU A 88 -23.92 8.65 10.33
C LEU A 88 -24.26 8.42 11.80
N TRP A 89 -23.28 8.49 12.70
CA TRP A 89 -23.52 8.36 14.14
C TRP A 89 -24.53 9.38 14.66
N ARG A 90 -24.39 10.65 14.25
CA ARG A 90 -25.31 11.72 14.66
C ARG A 90 -26.73 11.52 14.15
N ARG A 91 -26.90 10.99 12.93
CA ARG A 91 -28.22 10.84 12.31
C ARG A 91 -28.96 9.56 12.71
N VAL A 92 -28.25 8.45 12.90
CA VAL A 92 -28.88 7.13 13.08
C VAL A 92 -28.96 6.71 14.56
N SER A 93 -27.90 6.96 15.34
CA SER A 93 -27.81 6.44 16.71
C SER A 93 -28.60 7.26 17.74
N GLY A 94 -29.19 8.39 17.33
CA GLY A 94 -29.77 9.39 18.23
C GLY A 94 -28.69 10.12 19.05
N VAL A 95 -28.97 11.37 19.42
CA VAL A 95 -28.09 12.17 20.29
C VAL A 95 -27.91 11.43 21.62
N GLY A 96 -26.73 10.84 21.84
CA GLY A 96 -26.35 10.21 23.12
C GLY A 96 -25.82 8.77 23.05
N ARG A 97 -26.05 8.01 21.98
CA ARG A 97 -25.41 6.70 21.78
C ARG A 97 -24.29 6.81 20.75
N GLN A 98 -23.04 6.90 21.20
CA GLN A 98 -21.89 6.64 20.32
C GLN A 98 -21.85 5.15 19.97
N SER A 99 -22.69 4.71 19.03
CA SER A 99 -22.48 3.42 18.37
C SER A 99 -21.30 3.58 17.40
N THR A 100 -20.09 3.41 17.93
CA THR A 100 -18.82 3.33 17.19
C THR A 100 -18.78 2.21 16.14
N SER A 101 -19.84 1.42 16.03
CA SER A 101 -20.00 0.29 15.11
C SER A 101 -20.45 0.67 13.71
N LEU A 102 -20.97 1.88 13.46
CA LEU A 102 -21.39 2.29 12.12
C LEU A 102 -20.22 2.92 11.36
N SER A 103 -20.00 2.50 10.11
CA SER A 103 -18.99 3.09 9.23
C SER A 103 -19.59 3.45 7.87
N ALA A 104 -19.01 4.49 7.27
CA ALA A 104 -19.19 4.79 5.85
C ALA A 104 -17.89 4.57 5.11
N GLY A 105 -17.99 4.19 3.84
CA GLY A 105 -16.84 4.06 2.96
C GLY A 105 -17.26 4.35 1.53
N ARG A 106 -16.36 4.97 0.76
CA ARG A 106 -16.58 5.34 -0.64
C ARG A 106 -17.16 4.19 -1.47
N VAL A 107 -16.70 2.96 -1.22
CA VAL A 107 -17.19 1.74 -1.90
C VAL A 107 -18.15 0.93 -1.02
N GLN A 108 -17.83 0.71 0.26
CA GLN A 108 -18.65 -0.10 1.16
C GLN A 108 -20.11 0.41 1.26
N THR A 109 -20.31 1.73 1.32
CA THR A 109 -21.67 2.31 1.42
C THR A 109 -22.50 2.05 0.17
N VAL A 110 -21.90 2.09 -1.02
CA VAL A 110 -22.60 1.75 -2.27
C VAL A 110 -22.84 0.25 -2.36
N ALA A 111 -21.84 -0.57 -2.01
CA ALA A 111 -21.95 -2.02 -2.02
C ALA A 111 -23.05 -2.55 -1.08
N LEU A 112 -23.28 -1.91 0.07
CA LEU A 112 -24.36 -2.28 1.01
C LEU A 112 -25.76 -1.93 0.48
N ARG A 113 -25.87 -0.94 -0.42
CA ARG A 113 -27.15 -0.55 -1.03
C ARG A 113 -27.61 -1.56 -2.10
N LEU A 114 -26.65 -2.19 -2.78
CA LEU A 114 -26.89 -3.18 -3.83
C LEU A 114 -27.30 -4.53 -3.24
#